data_AF-A0A6I6GLE8-F1
#
_entry.id   AF-A0A6I6GLE8-F1
#
_cell.length_a   1.000
_cell.length_b   1.000
_cell.length_c   1.000
_cell.angle_alpha   90.00
_cell.angle_beta   90.00
_cell.angle_gamma   90.00
#
_symmetry.space_group_name_H-M   'P 1'
#
loop_
_entity.id
_entity.type
_entity.pdbx_description
1 polymer ?
#
loop_
_entity_poly.entity_id
_entity_poly.type
_entity_poly.pdbx_seq_one_letter_code
_entity_poly.pdbx_strand_id
1 'polypeptide(L)'
;MSDKYDKYFPERFVKNRPLFNKAVKNFINGDFDNYADAYHDLRAFIRQPVAEWHEGAYLPDYLLDERDDILSRLHKDDIILSEKPTKEELKAYAENQTKKMQTDVWKEWSNWLDKTKGLIKNHPRLEEETETTKTLIDFYKGGRNIFSLSPFLIHLLNHTDIGNIRFSDIKLPYNSIYLHFGALTDIEYPIDLFEHKHDIEYQLQDDDKKYYLDGAFVTLLRERSLDIRLTFIDTKDNFDKKTPITKDFRFPTISFTLDFSKWDSEESNFKIDDEVTFNHSTVCFYDIWDPKTEPSEIEFEKMHTLTKQPEKCYESEWEEYVLFDKSLMIIVNALCYLNFVDDDIEISTTNEQATQLEKELSKTKKHQQRTKIIDKLKKFSYSKIHFCGNKIEREFKITDTGIEVEPHWRRGHWRNQPFGTGLTSRKLIWIKPTIVRKDKGDPNIGHIYEV
;
A
#
# COMPACT_ATOMS: atom_id res chain seq x y z
N MET A 1 5.75 -11.81 -22.52
CA MET A 1 5.14 -12.52 -21.38
C MET A 1 3.80 -13.03 -21.87
N SER A 2 3.38 -14.24 -21.52
CA SER A 2 2.05 -14.72 -21.94
C SER A 2 0.96 -13.91 -21.23
N ASP A 3 -0.13 -13.57 -21.92
CA ASP A 3 -1.29 -12.83 -21.38
C ASP A 3 -1.88 -13.42 -20.09
N LYS A 4 -1.58 -14.68 -19.79
CA LYS A 4 -1.97 -15.38 -18.54
C LYS A 4 -1.62 -14.61 -17.26
N TYR A 5 -0.54 -13.82 -17.23
CA TYR A 5 -0.06 -13.16 -16.01
C TYR A 5 -0.50 -11.69 -15.90
N ASP A 6 -1.18 -11.16 -16.92
CA ASP A 6 -1.66 -9.77 -16.93
C ASP A 6 -2.77 -9.52 -15.90
N LYS A 7 -3.35 -10.58 -15.34
CA LYS A 7 -4.27 -10.43 -14.20
C LYS A 7 -3.59 -9.87 -12.94
N TYR A 8 -2.27 -9.97 -12.81
CA TYR A 8 -1.54 -9.40 -11.67
C TYR A 8 -1.08 -7.98 -11.99
N PHE A 9 -1.47 -7.01 -11.15
CA PHE A 9 -1.10 -5.61 -11.34
C PHE A 9 0.39 -5.37 -11.61
N PRO A 10 1.36 -5.97 -10.88
CA PRO A 10 2.77 -5.71 -11.14
C PRO A 10 3.20 -6.10 -12.56
N GLU A 11 2.76 -7.27 -13.04
CA GLU A 11 3.11 -7.72 -14.39
C GLU A 11 2.38 -6.89 -15.47
N ARG A 12 1.11 -6.55 -15.22
CA ARG A 12 0.28 -5.72 -16.10
C ARG A 12 0.84 -4.32 -16.28
N PHE A 13 1.24 -3.68 -15.19
CA PHE A 13 1.84 -2.35 -15.18
C PHE A 13 3.17 -2.37 -15.95
N VAL A 14 4.06 -3.30 -15.63
CA VAL A 14 5.38 -3.41 -16.28
C VAL A 14 5.25 -3.70 -17.78
N LYS A 15 4.29 -4.54 -18.21
CA LYS A 15 3.97 -4.76 -19.63
C LYS A 15 3.62 -3.45 -20.36
N ASN A 16 2.90 -2.55 -19.67
CA ASN A 16 2.41 -1.28 -20.20
C ASN A 16 3.38 -0.09 -19.99
N ARG A 17 4.55 -0.30 -19.39
CA ARG A 17 5.55 0.74 -19.11
C ARG A 17 6.92 0.38 -19.68
N PRO A 18 7.21 0.74 -20.95
CA PRO A 18 8.45 0.35 -21.62
C PRO A 18 9.75 0.78 -20.90
N LEU A 19 9.70 1.89 -20.18
CA LEU A 19 10.87 2.43 -19.46
C LEU A 19 11.06 1.84 -18.07
N PHE A 20 10.11 1.06 -17.57
CA PHE A 20 10.15 0.53 -16.21
C PHE A 20 11.41 -0.30 -15.94
N ASN A 21 11.78 -1.19 -16.86
CA ASN A 21 13.01 -2.00 -16.70
C ASN A 21 14.29 -1.14 -16.63
N LYS A 22 14.30 0.02 -17.29
CA LYS A 22 15.40 0.98 -17.21
C LYS A 22 15.37 1.75 -15.89
N ALA A 23 14.18 2.11 -15.39
CA ALA A 23 14.01 2.70 -14.06
C ALA A 23 14.54 1.75 -12.98
N VAL A 24 14.12 0.48 -12.98
CA VAL A 24 14.63 -0.53 -12.06
C VAL A 24 16.15 -0.61 -12.10
N LYS A 25 16.76 -0.73 -13.30
CA LYS A 25 18.22 -0.81 -13.40
C LYS A 25 18.95 0.38 -12.75
N ASN A 26 18.38 1.58 -12.87
CA ASN A 26 18.98 2.81 -12.36
C ASN A 26 18.73 3.02 -10.86
N PHE A 27 17.57 2.60 -10.37
CA PHE A 27 17.06 3.00 -9.05
C PHE A 27 16.83 1.83 -8.07
N ILE A 28 17.14 0.57 -8.44
CA ILE A 28 17.00 -0.60 -7.55
C ILE A 28 17.84 -0.50 -6.26
N ASN A 29 18.89 0.32 -6.25
CA ASN A 29 19.70 0.57 -5.06
C ASN A 29 19.42 1.96 -4.44
N GLY A 30 18.45 2.70 -4.97
CA GLY A 30 18.05 3.99 -4.44
C GLY A 30 17.35 3.82 -3.09
N ASP A 31 17.74 4.61 -2.12
CA ASP A 31 17.04 4.73 -0.84
C ASP A 31 16.07 5.90 -0.94
N PHE A 32 14.79 5.58 -1.12
CA PHE A 32 13.72 6.55 -1.30
C PHE A 32 13.13 7.07 0.01
N ASP A 33 13.48 6.45 1.14
CA ASP A 33 12.91 6.80 2.44
C ASP A 33 13.79 7.78 3.20
N ASN A 34 15.11 7.76 2.95
CA ASN A 34 16.07 8.65 3.62
C ASN A 34 16.61 9.79 2.75
N TYR A 35 16.49 9.71 1.42
CA TYR A 35 17.07 10.72 0.52
C TYR A 35 16.03 11.23 -0.49
N ALA A 36 15.61 12.48 -0.30
CA ALA A 36 14.73 13.19 -1.24
C ALA A 36 15.28 13.18 -2.67
N ASP A 37 16.61 13.18 -2.82
CA ASP A 37 17.31 13.16 -4.11
C ASP A 37 16.96 11.93 -4.96
N ALA A 38 16.89 10.72 -4.36
CA ALA A 38 16.59 9.51 -5.12
C ALA A 38 15.16 9.53 -5.69
N TYR A 39 14.21 10.07 -4.93
CA TYR A 39 12.83 10.27 -5.38
C TYR A 39 12.74 11.35 -6.46
N HIS A 40 13.44 12.47 -6.28
CA HIS A 40 13.52 13.54 -7.29
C HIS A 40 14.15 13.06 -8.60
N ASP A 41 15.20 12.26 -8.54
CA ASP A 41 15.85 11.66 -9.73
C ASP A 41 14.92 10.68 -10.44
N LEU A 42 14.16 9.86 -9.70
CA LEU A 42 13.16 8.97 -10.27
C LEU A 42 12.05 9.77 -10.97
N ARG A 43 11.54 10.80 -10.31
CA ARG A 43 10.53 11.72 -10.87
C ARG A 43 11.05 12.36 -12.17
N ALA A 44 12.28 12.87 -12.18
CA ALA A 44 12.90 13.45 -13.35
C ALA A 44 13.07 12.42 -14.49
N PHE A 45 13.48 11.20 -14.17
CA PHE A 45 13.62 10.11 -15.13
C PHE A 45 12.30 9.74 -15.81
N ILE A 46 11.21 9.65 -15.04
CA ILE A 46 9.86 9.36 -15.55
C ILE A 46 9.33 10.53 -16.36
N ARG A 47 9.63 11.77 -15.94
CA ARG A 47 9.23 13.00 -16.63
C ARG A 47 9.87 13.17 -17.99
N GLN A 48 11.18 12.91 -18.09
CA GLN A 48 12.01 13.17 -19.27
C GLN A 48 11.37 12.78 -20.63
N PRO A 49 10.81 11.58 -20.83
CA PRO A 49 10.26 11.14 -22.12
C PRO A 49 8.90 11.74 -22.49
N VAL A 50 8.22 12.47 -21.61
CA VAL A 50 6.83 12.94 -21.80
C VAL A 50 6.80 14.45 -21.97
N ALA A 51 6.72 14.91 -23.23
CA ALA A 51 6.78 16.33 -23.60
C ALA A 51 5.74 17.18 -22.85
N GLU A 52 4.52 16.66 -22.68
CA GLU A 52 3.41 17.33 -22.00
C GLU A 52 3.70 17.62 -20.54
N TRP A 53 4.55 16.81 -19.91
CA TRP A 53 4.98 17.06 -18.55
C TRP A 53 6.06 18.14 -18.47
N HIS A 54 6.67 18.62 -19.55
CA HIS A 54 7.64 19.73 -19.50
C HIS A 54 6.98 21.12 -19.62
N GLU A 55 5.71 21.16 -20.01
CA GLU A 55 4.95 22.41 -20.15
C GLU A 55 4.69 23.06 -18.77
N GLY A 56 5.17 24.28 -18.56
CA GLY A 56 5.06 24.95 -17.26
C GLY A 56 5.86 24.28 -16.14
N ALA A 57 6.88 23.48 -16.47
CA ALA A 57 7.67 22.74 -15.50
C ALA A 57 8.74 23.57 -14.77
N TYR A 58 9.11 24.71 -15.35
CA TYR A 58 10.23 25.52 -14.91
C TYR A 58 9.79 26.97 -14.76
N LEU A 59 10.22 27.57 -13.65
CA LEU A 59 10.23 29.03 -13.55
C LEU A 59 11.37 29.55 -14.45
N PRO A 60 11.12 30.59 -15.25
CA PRO A 60 12.19 31.32 -15.92
C PRO A 60 13.35 31.70 -14.99
N ASP A 61 14.58 31.65 -15.49
CA ASP A 61 15.80 31.92 -14.70
C ASP A 61 15.71 33.23 -13.92
N TYR A 62 15.17 34.30 -14.51
CA TYR A 62 15.03 35.60 -13.83
C TYR A 62 14.12 35.55 -12.59
N LEU A 63 13.13 34.64 -12.54
CA LEU A 63 12.29 34.43 -11.36
C LEU A 63 13.00 33.58 -10.31
N LEU A 64 13.88 32.66 -10.73
CA LEU A 64 14.73 31.88 -9.82
C LEU A 64 15.79 32.78 -9.17
N ASP A 65 16.42 33.66 -9.95
CA ASP A 65 17.38 34.64 -9.44
C ASP A 65 16.70 35.59 -8.42
N GLU A 66 15.49 36.08 -8.74
CA GLU A 66 14.68 36.90 -7.83
C GLU A 66 14.31 36.15 -6.54
N ARG A 67 13.94 34.86 -6.64
CA ARG A 67 13.67 33.99 -5.49
C ARG A 67 14.87 33.89 -4.57
N ASP A 68 16.03 33.59 -5.14
CA ASP A 68 17.25 33.30 -4.38
C ASP A 68 17.78 34.57 -3.69
N ASP A 69 17.64 35.75 -4.30
CA ASP A 69 17.91 37.04 -3.64
C ASP A 69 16.98 37.30 -2.45
N ILE A 70 15.66 37.12 -2.63
CA ILE A 70 14.68 37.33 -1.57
C ILE A 70 14.93 36.37 -0.39
N LEU A 71 15.12 35.08 -0.68
CA LEU A 71 15.37 34.05 0.34
C LEU A 71 16.69 34.32 1.09
N SER A 72 17.75 34.69 0.38
CA SER A 72 19.03 35.07 1.00
C SER A 72 18.88 36.22 2.01
N ARG A 73 18.08 37.23 1.67
CA ARG A 73 17.76 38.34 2.58
C ARG A 73 16.85 37.93 3.72
N LEU A 74 15.89 37.04 3.47
CA LEU A 74 14.92 36.58 4.47
C LEU A 74 15.57 35.68 5.54
N HIS A 75 16.51 34.81 5.13
CA HIS A 75 17.20 33.86 5.98
C HIS A 75 18.48 34.40 6.64
N LYS A 76 18.88 35.63 6.33
CA LYS A 76 20.12 36.25 6.83
C LYS A 76 20.25 36.23 8.36
N ASP A 77 19.12 36.36 9.06
CA ASP A 77 19.02 36.41 10.53
C ASP A 77 18.17 35.24 11.08
N ASP A 78 18.25 34.06 10.45
CA ASP A 78 17.62 32.83 10.94
C ASP A 78 18.23 32.38 12.28
N ILE A 79 17.35 32.06 13.23
CA ILE A 79 17.73 31.32 14.44
C ILE A 79 17.81 29.84 14.05
N ILE A 80 19.01 29.26 14.12
CA ILE A 80 19.23 27.83 13.89
C ILE A 80 18.93 27.10 15.20
N LEU A 81 17.96 26.18 15.16
CA LEU A 81 17.65 25.31 16.30
C LEU A 81 18.74 24.25 16.47
N SER A 82 19.06 23.91 17.72
CA SER A 82 19.92 22.78 18.06
C SER A 82 19.23 21.43 17.76
N GLU A 83 19.98 20.32 17.69
CA GLU A 83 19.43 18.98 17.40
C GLU A 83 18.35 18.53 18.40
N LYS A 84 18.36 19.07 19.63
CA LYS A 84 17.33 18.86 20.65
C LYS A 84 16.92 20.21 21.25
N PRO A 85 16.06 20.96 20.58
CA PRO A 85 15.76 22.33 20.94
C PRO A 85 14.97 22.40 22.25
N THR A 86 15.39 23.29 23.14
CA THR A 86 14.70 23.62 24.37
C THR A 86 13.41 24.39 24.11
N LYS A 87 12.50 24.42 25.09
CA LYS A 87 11.26 25.23 25.00
C LYS A 87 11.54 26.73 24.77
N GLU A 88 12.66 27.23 25.27
CA GLU A 88 13.07 28.62 25.13
C GLU A 88 13.59 28.91 23.71
N GLU A 89 14.36 27.99 23.12
CA GLU A 89 14.80 28.08 21.71
C GLU A 89 13.60 28.02 20.75
N LEU A 90 12.64 27.11 20.99
CA LEU A 90 11.40 27.03 20.20
C LEU A 90 10.58 28.32 20.27
N LYS A 91 10.47 28.91 21.47
CA LYS A 91 9.78 30.19 21.65
C LYS A 91 10.47 31.33 20.92
N ALA A 92 11.79 31.45 21.05
CA ALA A 92 12.58 32.48 20.36
C ALA A 92 12.50 32.33 18.84
N TYR A 93 12.52 31.10 18.32
CA TYR A 93 12.32 30.80 16.91
C TYR A 93 10.93 31.25 16.43
N ALA A 94 9.86 30.89 17.14
CA ALA A 94 8.49 31.31 16.78
C ALA A 94 8.31 32.84 16.78
N GLU A 95 8.90 33.54 17.76
CA GLU A 95 8.90 35.00 17.82
C GLU A 95 9.68 35.63 16.65
N ASN A 96 10.81 35.03 16.25
CA ASN A 96 11.59 35.46 15.09
C ASN A 96 10.81 35.28 13.77
N GLN A 97 10.09 34.16 13.59
CA GLN A 97 9.22 33.94 12.43
C GLN A 97 8.09 34.97 12.38
N THR A 98 7.43 35.24 13.51
CA THR A 98 6.34 36.22 13.58
C THR A 98 6.84 37.63 13.20
N LYS A 99 8.03 38.02 13.65
CA LYS A 99 8.66 39.30 13.28
C LYS A 99 9.01 39.34 11.80
N LYS A 100 9.52 38.26 11.23
CA LYS A 100 9.83 38.15 9.80
C LYS A 100 8.61 38.40 8.92
N MET A 101 7.47 37.82 9.28
CA MET A 101 6.22 38.01 8.54
C MET A 101 5.74 39.47 8.46
N GLN A 102 6.28 40.36 9.30
CA GLN A 102 5.95 41.79 9.30
C GLN A 102 6.94 42.65 8.49
N THR A 103 8.03 42.07 7.98
CA THR A 103 9.08 42.80 7.25
C THR A 103 8.70 43.08 5.80
N ASP A 104 9.33 44.08 5.19
CA ASP A 104 9.15 44.37 3.76
C ASP A 104 9.71 43.25 2.86
N VAL A 105 10.77 42.55 3.31
CA VAL A 105 11.30 41.37 2.61
C VAL A 105 10.27 40.25 2.56
N TRP A 106 9.46 40.07 3.61
CA TRP A 106 8.35 39.11 3.57
C TRP A 106 7.22 39.52 2.63
N LYS A 107 6.96 40.82 2.47
CA LYS A 107 6.02 41.31 1.44
C LYS A 107 6.56 41.03 0.04
N GLU A 108 7.86 41.21 -0.19
CA GLU A 108 8.50 40.84 -1.46
C GLU A 108 8.38 39.32 -1.72
N TRP A 109 8.61 38.48 -0.70
CA TRP A 109 8.38 37.04 -0.79
C TRP A 109 6.93 36.69 -1.11
N SER A 110 5.97 37.32 -0.44
CA SER A 110 4.53 37.12 -0.69
C SER A 110 4.15 37.52 -2.12
N ASN A 111 4.65 38.67 -2.59
CA ASN A 111 4.44 39.12 -3.97
C ASN A 111 5.08 38.17 -4.99
N TRP A 112 6.27 37.63 -4.69
CA TRP A 112 6.93 36.64 -5.53
C TRP A 112 6.11 35.35 -5.59
N LEU A 113 5.56 34.87 -4.48
CA LEU A 113 4.66 33.72 -4.44
C LEU A 113 3.41 33.95 -5.30
N ASP A 114 2.78 35.12 -5.19
CA ASP A 114 1.63 35.47 -6.01
C ASP A 114 1.98 35.57 -7.51
N LYS A 115 3.14 36.17 -7.84
CA LYS A 115 3.66 36.29 -9.21
C LYS A 115 3.96 34.94 -9.84
N THR A 116 4.40 33.97 -9.04
CA THR A 116 4.76 32.62 -9.51
C THR A 116 3.62 31.62 -9.40
N LYS A 117 2.51 32.01 -8.77
CA LYS A 117 1.32 31.18 -8.63
C LYS A 117 0.80 30.76 -10.00
N GLY A 118 0.70 29.45 -10.21
CA GLY A 118 0.22 28.87 -11.47
C GLY A 118 1.23 28.87 -12.63
N LEU A 119 2.45 29.39 -12.43
CA LEU A 119 3.52 29.26 -13.43
C LEU A 119 4.10 27.83 -13.46
N ILE A 120 4.05 27.14 -12.33
CA ILE A 120 4.41 25.72 -12.24
C ILE A 120 3.15 24.88 -12.44
N LYS A 121 3.13 24.10 -13.51
CA LYS A 121 2.08 23.13 -13.79
C LYS A 121 2.35 21.87 -12.96
N ASN A 122 1.40 21.54 -12.08
CA ASN A 122 1.39 20.26 -11.40
C ASN A 122 0.86 19.18 -12.35
N HIS A 123 1.47 18.00 -12.31
CA HIS A 123 1.04 16.86 -13.10
C HIS A 123 0.70 15.70 -12.16
N PRO A 124 -0.55 15.62 -11.65
CA PRO A 124 -0.95 14.57 -10.71
C PRO A 124 -0.68 13.16 -11.24
N ARG A 125 -0.83 12.95 -12.55
CA ARG A 125 -0.51 11.67 -13.20
C ARG A 125 0.98 11.33 -13.18
N LEU A 126 1.87 12.32 -13.27
CA LEU A 126 3.32 12.10 -13.10
C LEU A 126 3.65 11.67 -11.67
N GLU A 127 3.03 12.30 -10.67
CA GLU A 127 3.25 11.94 -9.27
C GLU A 127 2.77 10.52 -9.00
N GLU A 128 1.56 10.16 -9.42
CA GLU A 128 1.04 8.79 -9.27
C GLU A 128 1.92 7.75 -9.99
N GLU A 129 2.39 8.07 -11.19
CA GLU A 129 3.28 7.19 -11.95
C GLU A 129 4.65 7.03 -11.27
N THR A 130 5.18 8.11 -10.69
CA THR A 130 6.44 8.11 -9.93
C THR A 130 6.32 7.25 -8.69
N GLU A 131 5.26 7.49 -7.92
CA GLU A 131 4.92 6.75 -6.72
C GLU A 131 4.69 5.25 -7.00
N THR A 132 3.95 4.92 -8.06
CA THR A 132 3.72 3.52 -8.43
C THR A 132 5.00 2.84 -8.90
N THR A 133 5.86 3.57 -9.61
CA THR A 133 7.18 3.08 -10.02
C THR A 133 8.09 2.85 -8.82
N LYS A 134 8.09 3.74 -7.81
CA LYS A 134 8.80 3.58 -6.53
C LYS A 134 8.38 2.28 -5.86
N THR A 135 7.08 2.09 -5.60
CA THR A 135 6.56 0.88 -4.96
C THR A 135 6.93 -0.39 -5.72
N LEU A 136 6.89 -0.37 -7.05
CA LEU A 136 7.32 -1.50 -7.87
C LEU A 136 8.83 -1.75 -7.82
N ILE A 137 9.66 -0.71 -7.70
CA ILE A 137 11.10 -0.89 -7.48
C ILE A 137 11.34 -1.59 -6.13
N ASP A 138 10.62 -1.21 -5.07
CA ASP A 138 10.73 -1.85 -3.76
C ASP A 138 10.22 -3.31 -3.80
N PHE A 139 9.16 -3.58 -4.55
CA PHE A 139 8.71 -4.95 -4.85
C PHE A 139 9.79 -5.77 -5.59
N TYR A 140 10.54 -5.13 -6.51
CA TYR A 140 11.67 -5.78 -7.19
C TYR A 140 12.84 -6.03 -6.24
N LYS A 141 13.16 -5.10 -5.33
CA LYS A 141 14.14 -5.31 -4.25
C LYS A 141 13.72 -6.46 -3.33
N GLY A 142 12.41 -6.56 -3.05
CA GLY A 142 11.78 -7.62 -2.26
C GLY A 142 11.70 -8.99 -2.94
N GLY A 143 12.25 -9.14 -4.15
CA GLY A 143 12.32 -10.44 -4.85
C GLY A 143 11.06 -10.82 -5.64
N ARG A 144 10.14 -9.87 -5.86
CA ARG A 144 8.97 -9.99 -6.74
C ARG A 144 8.03 -11.13 -6.36
N ASN A 145 7.54 -11.10 -5.11
CA ASN A 145 6.69 -12.15 -4.54
C ASN A 145 5.21 -11.75 -4.56
N ILE A 146 4.44 -12.40 -5.43
CA ILE A 146 2.98 -12.26 -5.55
C ILE A 146 2.31 -13.37 -4.75
N PHE A 147 1.43 -13.02 -3.82
CA PHE A 147 0.57 -13.96 -3.11
C PHE A 147 -0.83 -13.88 -3.71
N SER A 148 -1.22 -14.90 -4.47
CA SER A 148 -2.53 -14.97 -5.13
C SER A 148 -3.49 -15.75 -4.22
N LEU A 149 -4.43 -15.04 -3.61
CA LEU A 149 -5.44 -15.64 -2.76
C LEU A 149 -6.55 -16.26 -3.61
N SER A 150 -6.98 -17.48 -3.28
CA SER A 150 -8.14 -18.08 -3.95
C SER A 150 -9.42 -17.36 -3.53
N PRO A 151 -10.46 -17.29 -4.39
CA PRO A 151 -11.75 -16.71 -4.02
C PRO A 151 -12.35 -17.36 -2.76
N PHE A 152 -12.14 -18.66 -2.58
CA PHE A 152 -12.58 -19.38 -1.39
C PHE A 152 -11.84 -18.93 -0.12
N LEU A 153 -10.52 -18.72 -0.20
CA LEU A 153 -9.75 -18.18 0.92
C LEU A 153 -10.20 -16.76 1.28
N ILE A 154 -10.38 -15.89 0.29
CA ILE A 154 -10.87 -14.52 0.50
C ILE A 154 -12.22 -14.54 1.22
N HIS A 155 -13.13 -15.42 0.78
CA HIS A 155 -14.42 -15.60 1.43
C HIS A 155 -14.26 -15.98 2.92
N LEU A 156 -13.37 -16.92 3.26
CA LEU A 156 -13.11 -17.27 4.66
C LEU A 156 -12.47 -16.12 5.46
N LEU A 157 -11.52 -15.38 4.86
CA LEU A 157 -10.85 -14.26 5.52
C LEU A 157 -11.81 -13.09 5.79
N ASN A 158 -12.74 -12.80 4.88
CA ASN A 158 -13.80 -11.81 5.09
C ASN A 158 -14.73 -12.17 6.26
N HIS A 159 -14.80 -13.45 6.63
CA HIS A 159 -15.56 -13.95 7.79
C HIS A 159 -14.65 -14.27 8.99
N THR A 160 -13.43 -13.72 9.02
CA THR A 160 -12.47 -13.90 10.09
C THR A 160 -12.21 -12.56 10.78
N ASP A 161 -12.41 -12.54 12.10
CA ASP A 161 -12.01 -11.42 12.93
C ASP A 161 -10.49 -11.46 13.17
N ILE A 162 -9.85 -10.30 13.04
CA ILE A 162 -8.43 -10.14 13.30
C ILE A 162 -8.18 -10.23 14.81
N GLY A 163 -9.05 -9.64 15.64
CA GLY A 163 -8.85 -9.59 17.08
C GLY A 163 -7.56 -8.84 17.50
N ASN A 164 -7.02 -9.19 18.67
CA ASN A 164 -5.87 -8.51 19.29
C ASN A 164 -4.51 -9.00 18.77
N ILE A 165 -4.31 -8.97 17.46
CA ILE A 165 -3.04 -9.33 16.82
C ILE A 165 -2.05 -8.19 16.97
N ARG A 166 -0.85 -8.48 17.47
CA ARG A 166 0.23 -7.49 17.58
C ARG A 166 1.10 -7.55 16.34
N PHE A 167 1.86 -6.48 16.09
CA PHE A 167 2.81 -6.48 14.97
C PHE A 167 3.80 -7.67 15.06
N SER A 168 4.29 -7.99 16.26
CA SER A 168 5.21 -9.11 16.49
C SER A 168 4.65 -10.48 16.12
N ASP A 169 3.33 -10.61 16.04
CA ASP A 169 2.63 -11.85 15.70
C ASP A 169 2.55 -12.05 14.17
N ILE A 170 2.89 -11.01 13.39
CA ILE A 170 2.95 -11.03 11.93
C ILE A 170 4.40 -10.90 11.48
N LYS A 171 4.88 -11.84 10.67
CA LYS A 171 6.16 -11.71 9.97
C LYS A 171 5.90 -11.65 8.48
N LEU A 172 6.35 -10.57 7.84
CA LEU A 172 6.34 -10.51 6.39
C LEU A 172 7.42 -11.47 5.85
N PRO A 173 7.10 -12.33 4.87
CA PRO A 173 8.08 -13.26 4.30
C PRO A 173 9.16 -12.54 3.47
N TYR A 174 8.86 -11.31 3.01
CA TYR A 174 9.75 -10.43 2.27
C TYR A 174 9.46 -8.98 2.63
N ASN A 175 10.44 -8.07 2.48
CA ASN A 175 10.26 -6.65 2.80
C ASN A 175 9.14 -5.98 2.00
N SER A 176 8.90 -6.43 0.77
CA SER A 176 7.80 -5.94 -0.06
C SER A 176 7.17 -7.12 -0.81
N ILE A 177 5.85 -7.23 -0.71
CA ILE A 177 5.05 -8.28 -1.34
C ILE A 177 3.86 -7.65 -2.07
N TYR A 178 3.29 -8.39 -3.01
CA TYR A 178 2.01 -8.04 -3.62
C TYR A 178 0.96 -9.09 -3.25
N LEU A 179 -0.09 -8.68 -2.56
CA LEU A 179 -1.28 -9.49 -2.32
C LEU A 179 -2.25 -9.30 -3.49
N HIS A 180 -2.64 -10.39 -4.15
CA HIS A 180 -3.64 -10.37 -5.21
C HIS A 180 -4.92 -11.03 -4.73
N PHE A 181 -6.01 -10.26 -4.81
CA PHE A 181 -7.35 -10.69 -4.44
C PHE A 181 -8.20 -11.07 -5.66
N GLY A 182 -7.84 -10.53 -6.83
CA GLY A 182 -8.78 -10.44 -7.95
C GLY A 182 -9.76 -9.28 -7.71
N ALA A 183 -10.61 -8.98 -8.70
CA ALA A 183 -11.54 -7.86 -8.60
C ALA A 183 -12.59 -8.08 -7.49
N LEU A 184 -12.40 -7.42 -6.33
CA LEU A 184 -13.33 -7.41 -5.22
C LEU A 184 -14.40 -6.35 -5.45
N THR A 185 -15.54 -6.78 -6.00
CA THR A 185 -16.64 -5.88 -6.41
C THR A 185 -17.33 -5.14 -5.27
N ASP A 186 -17.09 -5.54 -4.02
CA ASP A 186 -17.67 -4.93 -2.83
C ASP A 186 -16.83 -3.74 -2.31
N ILE A 187 -15.69 -3.46 -2.96
CA ILE A 187 -14.74 -2.40 -2.64
C ILE A 187 -14.39 -1.67 -3.93
N GLU A 188 -15.03 -0.53 -4.16
CA GLU A 188 -14.85 0.31 -5.34
C GLU A 188 -13.95 1.51 -5.03
N TYR A 189 -13.18 1.96 -6.01
CA TYR A 189 -12.47 3.23 -5.97
C TYR A 189 -13.48 4.36 -6.18
N PRO A 190 -13.52 5.41 -5.33
CA PRO A 190 -14.39 6.57 -5.57
C PRO A 190 -13.99 7.28 -6.88
N ILE A 191 -14.75 7.13 -7.98
CA ILE A 191 -14.28 7.64 -9.29
C ILE A 191 -14.18 9.16 -9.31
N ASP A 192 -15.10 9.84 -8.67
CA ASP A 192 -15.17 11.30 -8.53
C ASP A 192 -13.86 11.83 -7.93
N LEU A 193 -13.30 11.09 -6.98
CA LEU A 193 -11.99 11.36 -6.41
C LEU A 193 -10.89 11.25 -7.46
N PHE A 194 -10.87 10.18 -8.25
CA PHE A 194 -9.86 9.98 -9.28
C PHE A 194 -9.90 11.16 -10.26
N GLU A 195 -11.10 11.54 -10.69
CA GLU A 195 -11.29 12.63 -11.64
C GLU A 195 -10.85 13.98 -11.07
N HIS A 196 -11.20 14.27 -9.82
CA HIS A 196 -10.76 15.47 -9.11
C HIS A 196 -9.23 15.50 -8.97
N LYS A 197 -8.62 14.40 -8.52
CA LYS A 197 -7.15 14.26 -8.36
C LYS A 197 -6.42 14.50 -9.68
N HIS A 198 -6.99 14.09 -10.80
CA HIS A 198 -6.36 14.13 -12.12
C HIS A 198 -6.82 15.29 -13.01
N ASP A 199 -7.72 16.15 -12.55
CA ASP A 199 -8.29 17.28 -13.30
C ASP A 199 -8.94 16.82 -14.63
N ILE A 200 -9.76 15.77 -14.54
CA ILE A 200 -10.44 15.13 -15.68
C ILE A 200 -11.96 14.96 -15.44
N GLU A 201 -12.56 15.91 -14.73
CA GLU A 201 -13.97 15.91 -14.29
C GLU A 201 -14.93 15.24 -15.31
N TYR A 202 -15.70 14.27 -14.80
CA TYR A 202 -16.73 13.49 -15.49
C TYR A 202 -16.27 12.55 -16.61
N GLN A 203 -14.99 12.56 -17.03
CA GLN A 203 -14.54 11.76 -18.18
C GLN A 203 -14.69 10.25 -17.98
N LEU A 204 -14.38 9.74 -16.79
CA LEU A 204 -14.45 8.32 -16.46
C LEU A 204 -15.87 7.90 -16.11
N GLN A 205 -16.64 8.79 -15.48
CA GLN A 205 -18.07 8.58 -15.23
C GLN A 205 -18.84 8.45 -16.55
N ASP A 206 -18.60 9.35 -17.51
CA ASP A 206 -19.20 9.33 -18.85
C ASP A 206 -18.85 8.05 -19.61
N ASP A 207 -17.68 7.48 -19.34
CA ASP A 207 -17.19 6.21 -19.89
C ASP A 207 -17.72 4.96 -19.14
N ASP A 208 -18.61 5.12 -18.14
CA ASP A 208 -19.15 4.04 -17.29
C ASP A 208 -18.03 3.16 -16.69
N LYS A 209 -16.94 3.82 -16.26
CA LYS A 209 -15.84 3.19 -15.55
C LYS A 209 -16.27 2.78 -14.15
N LYS A 210 -15.69 1.67 -13.68
CA LYS A 210 -15.82 1.15 -12.32
C LYS A 210 -14.54 0.44 -11.93
N TYR A 211 -13.85 0.90 -10.91
CA TYR A 211 -12.58 0.34 -10.48
C TYR A 211 -12.74 -0.41 -9.17
N TYR A 212 -12.51 -1.73 -9.20
CA TYR A 212 -12.63 -2.58 -8.02
C TYR A 212 -11.24 -2.90 -7.46
N LEU A 213 -11.14 -3.05 -6.14
CA LEU A 213 -9.89 -3.44 -5.49
C LEU A 213 -9.40 -4.79 -6.06
N ASP A 214 -8.19 -4.83 -6.60
CA ASP A 214 -7.57 -6.01 -7.25
C ASP A 214 -6.44 -6.61 -6.40
N GLY A 215 -5.78 -5.77 -5.62
CA GLY A 215 -4.66 -6.17 -4.79
C GLY A 215 -4.09 -5.03 -3.95
N ALA A 216 -2.99 -5.34 -3.28
CA ALA A 216 -2.24 -4.38 -2.48
C ALA A 216 -0.75 -4.72 -2.49
N PHE A 217 0.10 -3.72 -2.68
CA PHE A 217 1.48 -3.82 -2.24
C PHE A 217 1.52 -3.60 -0.74
N VAL A 218 2.28 -4.43 -0.04
CA VAL A 218 2.54 -4.30 1.39
C VAL A 218 4.05 -4.28 1.58
N THR A 219 4.57 -3.16 2.06
CA THR A 219 6.00 -2.94 2.26
C THR A 219 6.28 -2.61 3.71
N LEU A 220 7.25 -3.30 4.31
CA LEU A 220 7.69 -3.03 5.68
C LEU A 220 8.55 -1.77 5.74
N LEU A 221 8.09 -0.78 6.50
CA LEU A 221 8.80 0.44 6.87
C LEU A 221 9.23 0.37 8.34
N ARG A 222 10.41 0.93 8.66
CA ARG A 222 10.88 1.25 10.02
C ARG A 222 10.58 0.18 11.09
N GLU A 223 10.81 -1.09 10.74
CA GLU A 223 10.57 -2.30 11.55
C GLU A 223 9.12 -2.58 12.01
N ARG A 224 8.19 -1.61 12.07
CA ARG A 224 6.82 -1.80 12.60
C ARG A 224 5.69 -1.07 11.88
N SER A 225 5.97 -0.44 10.75
CA SER A 225 4.96 0.24 9.94
C SER A 225 4.80 -0.51 8.62
N LEU A 226 3.58 -0.62 8.11
CA LEU A 226 3.31 -1.20 6.81
C LEU A 226 2.86 -0.10 5.87
N ASP A 227 3.67 0.19 4.85
CA ASP A 227 3.23 0.99 3.70
C ASP A 227 2.34 0.12 2.82
N ILE A 228 1.12 0.59 2.57
CA ILE A 228 0.10 -0.11 1.82
C ILE A 228 -0.25 0.72 0.61
N ARG A 229 -0.13 0.13 -0.58
CA ARG A 229 -0.66 0.69 -1.82
C ARG A 229 -1.69 -0.23 -2.42
N LEU A 230 -2.95 0.17 -2.32
CA LEU A 230 -4.08 -0.47 -2.98
C LEU A 230 -3.99 -0.28 -4.49
N THR A 231 -4.34 -1.32 -5.22
CA THR A 231 -4.41 -1.33 -6.68
C THR A 231 -5.82 -1.70 -7.11
N PHE A 232 -6.35 -1.01 -8.12
CA PHE A 232 -7.71 -1.26 -8.61
C PHE A 232 -7.71 -1.59 -10.09
N ILE A 233 -8.81 -2.21 -10.53
CA ILE A 233 -9.00 -2.63 -11.92
C ILE A 233 -10.44 -2.41 -12.36
N ASP A 234 -10.61 -1.87 -13.57
CA ASP A 234 -11.87 -2.00 -14.29
C ASP A 234 -11.83 -3.28 -15.11
N THR A 235 -12.76 -4.19 -14.84
CA THR A 235 -12.87 -5.48 -15.55
C THR A 235 -13.13 -5.33 -17.06
N LYS A 236 -13.58 -4.15 -17.51
CA LYS A 236 -13.81 -3.82 -18.93
C LYS A 236 -12.56 -3.26 -19.62
N ASP A 237 -11.48 -2.98 -18.90
CA ASP A 237 -10.30 -2.36 -19.48
C ASP A 237 -9.56 -3.27 -20.48
N ASN A 238 -9.18 -2.67 -21.62
CA ASN A 238 -8.31 -3.31 -22.59
C ASN A 238 -6.87 -2.84 -22.39
N PHE A 239 -6.05 -3.70 -21.79
CA PHE A 239 -4.63 -3.43 -21.51
C PHE A 239 -3.68 -3.65 -22.69
N ASP A 240 -4.15 -4.20 -23.80
CA ASP A 240 -3.36 -4.30 -25.04
C ASP A 240 -3.45 -3.03 -25.89
N LYS A 241 -4.48 -2.20 -25.66
CA LYS A 241 -4.58 -0.87 -26.26
C LYS A 241 -3.41 -0.02 -25.78
N LYS A 242 -2.60 0.48 -26.71
CA LYS A 242 -1.55 1.46 -26.40
C LYS A 242 -2.20 2.80 -26.07
N THR A 243 -1.95 3.28 -24.85
CA THR A 243 -2.43 4.57 -24.37
C THR A 243 -1.23 5.39 -23.91
N PRO A 244 -1.13 6.68 -24.27
CA PRO A 244 -0.12 7.57 -23.72
C PRO A 244 -0.21 7.62 -22.20
N ILE A 245 0.92 7.63 -21.50
CA ILE A 245 0.98 7.58 -20.03
C ILE A 245 0.19 8.71 -19.35
N THR A 246 0.14 9.87 -20.00
CA THR A 246 -0.62 11.06 -19.58
C THR A 246 -2.13 10.87 -19.60
N LYS A 247 -2.63 9.88 -20.34
CA LYS A 247 -4.05 9.54 -20.51
C LYS A 247 -4.37 8.11 -20.10
N ASP A 248 -3.41 7.42 -19.47
CA ASP A 248 -3.55 6.03 -19.08
C ASP A 248 -4.06 5.96 -17.64
N PHE A 249 -5.38 5.95 -17.48
CA PHE A 249 -6.09 5.90 -16.20
C PHE A 249 -6.41 4.47 -15.75
N ARG A 250 -5.89 3.45 -16.43
CA ARG A 250 -6.19 2.03 -16.15
C ARG A 250 -5.43 1.46 -14.94
N PHE A 251 -4.69 2.31 -14.21
CA PHE A 251 -3.83 1.91 -13.08
C PHE A 251 -4.06 2.80 -11.84
N PRO A 252 -5.30 2.99 -11.38
CA PRO A 252 -5.58 3.76 -10.18
C PRO A 252 -4.98 3.11 -8.93
N THR A 253 -4.44 3.94 -8.04
CA THR A 253 -3.87 3.51 -6.76
C THR A 253 -4.22 4.46 -5.62
N ILE A 254 -4.30 3.92 -4.40
CA ILE A 254 -4.44 4.67 -3.14
C ILE A 254 -3.39 4.14 -2.16
N SER A 255 -2.72 5.04 -1.45
CA SER A 255 -1.66 4.68 -0.50
C SER A 255 -1.99 5.19 0.90
N PHE A 256 -1.68 4.39 1.90
CA PHE A 256 -1.73 4.76 3.32
C PHE A 256 -0.77 3.87 4.12
N THR A 257 -0.48 4.25 5.35
CA THR A 257 0.39 3.48 6.26
C THR A 257 -0.39 2.96 7.44
N LEU A 258 -0.11 1.72 7.84
CA LEU A 258 -0.55 1.14 9.10
C LEU A 258 0.63 1.10 10.07
N ASP A 259 0.57 1.92 11.12
CA ASP A 259 1.65 2.09 12.08
C ASP A 259 1.28 1.48 13.45
N PHE A 260 2.20 0.71 14.02
CA PHE A 260 2.06 0.09 15.35
C PHE A 260 2.88 0.80 16.43
N SER A 261 3.52 1.92 16.11
CA SER A 261 4.26 2.76 17.06
C SER A 261 3.35 3.82 17.69
N LYS A 262 3.77 4.35 18.84
CA LYS A 262 3.11 5.48 19.49
C LYS A 262 4.03 6.69 19.49
N TRP A 263 3.49 7.84 19.14
CA TRP A 263 4.21 9.10 19.32
C TRP A 263 4.44 9.37 20.81
N ASP A 264 5.70 9.55 21.21
CA ASP A 264 6.07 10.03 22.54
C ASP A 264 6.37 11.53 22.47
N SER A 265 5.47 12.32 23.06
CA SER A 265 5.57 13.78 23.10
C SER A 265 6.70 14.32 23.98
N GLU A 266 7.20 13.53 24.93
CA GLU A 266 8.31 13.93 25.82
C GLU A 266 9.67 13.73 25.12
N GLU A 267 9.81 12.66 24.33
CA GLU A 267 11.03 12.36 23.60
C GLU A 267 11.03 12.89 22.15
N SER A 268 9.90 13.44 21.69
CA SER A 268 9.67 13.87 20.31
C SER A 268 10.03 12.77 19.30
N ASN A 269 9.68 11.53 19.62
CA ASN A 269 10.02 10.36 18.83
C ASN A 269 8.94 9.29 18.95
N PHE A 270 8.86 8.39 17.97
CA PHE A 270 7.96 7.24 18.06
C PHE A 270 8.56 6.18 18.99
N LYS A 271 7.86 5.88 20.08
CA LYS A 271 8.18 4.75 20.95
C LYS A 271 7.55 3.48 20.43
N ILE A 272 8.38 2.45 20.38
CA ILE A 272 7.98 1.09 20.08
C ILE A 272 7.28 0.53 21.33
N ASP A 273 6.00 0.19 21.17
CA ASP A 273 5.20 -0.50 22.19
C ASP A 273 4.85 -1.90 21.65
N ASP A 274 5.45 -2.93 22.24
CA ASP A 274 5.28 -4.35 21.84
C ASP A 274 3.87 -4.87 22.06
N GLU A 275 3.06 -4.16 22.83
CA GLU A 275 1.70 -4.58 23.16
C GLU A 275 0.63 -3.91 22.28
N VAL A 276 1.02 -3.02 21.36
CA VAL A 276 0.07 -2.43 20.39
C VAL A 276 -0.49 -3.53 19.50
N THR A 277 -1.82 -3.67 19.57
CA THR A 277 -2.60 -4.56 18.73
C THR A 277 -3.05 -3.84 17.48
N PHE A 278 -3.52 -4.59 16.48
CA PHE A 278 -4.11 -4.06 15.26
C PHE A 278 -5.27 -3.10 15.55
N ASN A 279 -6.11 -3.38 16.53
CA ASN A 279 -7.21 -2.49 16.92
C ASN A 279 -6.71 -1.11 17.39
N HIS A 280 -5.55 -1.08 18.07
CA HIS A 280 -4.91 0.14 18.56
C HIS A 280 -3.80 0.66 17.65
N SER A 281 -3.71 0.15 16.41
CA SER A 281 -2.77 0.66 15.42
C SER A 281 -3.30 1.95 14.79
N THR A 282 -2.40 2.78 14.28
CA THR A 282 -2.72 4.07 13.66
C THR A 282 -2.71 3.91 12.15
N VAL A 283 -3.78 4.34 11.50
CA VAL A 283 -3.85 4.50 10.04
C VAL A 283 -3.44 5.94 9.73
N CYS A 284 -2.31 6.09 9.04
CA CYS A 284 -1.78 7.37 8.58
C CYS A 284 -2.03 7.51 7.09
N PHE A 285 -2.69 8.58 6.66
CA PHE A 285 -3.10 8.78 5.27
C PHE A 285 -3.15 10.28 4.97
N TYR A 286 -3.08 10.62 3.70
CA TYR A 286 -3.49 11.96 3.26
C TYR A 286 -4.96 11.90 2.92
N ASP A 287 -5.70 12.98 3.18
CA ASP A 287 -7.08 13.09 2.71
C ASP A 287 -7.10 12.73 1.22
N ILE A 288 -7.80 11.65 0.88
CA ILE A 288 -7.81 11.17 -0.49
C ILE A 288 -8.29 12.28 -1.44
N TRP A 289 -9.21 13.15 -0.98
CA TRP A 289 -9.83 14.26 -1.74
C TRP A 289 -8.93 15.48 -1.85
N ASP A 290 -8.04 15.70 -0.88
CA ASP A 290 -7.01 16.74 -0.95
C ASP A 290 -5.65 16.22 -0.44
N PRO A 291 -4.82 15.61 -1.32
CA PRO A 291 -3.52 15.07 -0.92
C PRO A 291 -2.49 16.16 -0.54
N LYS A 292 -2.85 17.44 -0.62
CA LYS A 292 -2.00 18.55 -0.16
C LYS A 292 -2.25 18.92 1.30
N THR A 293 -3.24 18.34 1.95
CA THR A 293 -3.45 18.54 3.39
C THR A 293 -2.33 17.92 4.20
N GLU A 294 -2.23 18.31 5.47
CA GLU A 294 -1.41 17.56 6.42
C GLU A 294 -1.90 16.11 6.48
N PRO A 295 -0.97 15.15 6.68
CA PRO A 295 -1.34 13.76 6.86
C PRO A 295 -2.29 13.64 8.07
N SER A 296 -3.39 12.96 7.85
CA SER A 296 -4.37 12.59 8.86
C SER A 296 -3.99 11.27 9.50
N GLU A 297 -4.33 11.13 10.78
CA GLU A 297 -4.09 9.92 11.56
C GLU A 297 -5.36 9.53 12.32
N ILE A 298 -5.70 8.23 12.27
CA ILE A 298 -6.83 7.69 13.01
C ILE A 298 -6.49 6.31 13.56
N GLU A 299 -6.86 6.04 14.81
CA GLU A 299 -6.78 4.69 15.37
C GLU A 299 -7.75 3.75 14.65
N PHE A 300 -7.29 2.54 14.32
CA PHE A 300 -8.08 1.57 13.55
C PHE A 300 -9.44 1.27 14.19
N GLU A 301 -9.51 1.00 15.49
CA GLU A 301 -10.78 0.71 16.18
C GLU A 301 -11.78 1.86 16.09
N LYS A 302 -11.29 3.10 16.18
CA LYS A 302 -12.10 4.31 16.00
C LYS A 302 -12.63 4.38 14.57
N MET A 303 -11.75 4.22 13.57
CA MET A 303 -12.14 4.20 12.16
C MET A 303 -13.17 3.09 11.87
N HIS A 304 -12.90 1.87 12.33
CA HIS A 304 -13.78 0.70 12.19
C HIS A 304 -15.15 0.89 12.86
N THR A 305 -15.25 1.75 13.88
CA THR A 305 -16.53 2.13 14.48
C THR A 305 -17.27 3.17 13.65
N LEU A 306 -16.54 4.16 13.12
CA LEU A 306 -17.09 5.23 12.27
C LEU A 306 -17.64 4.69 10.94
N THR A 307 -17.08 3.62 10.38
CA THR A 307 -17.64 2.98 9.18
C THR A 307 -19.09 2.51 9.36
N LYS A 308 -19.53 2.27 10.60
CA LYS A 308 -20.91 1.87 10.95
C LYS A 308 -21.80 3.05 11.38
N GLN A 309 -21.25 4.26 11.43
CA GLN A 309 -21.90 5.48 11.95
C GLN A 309 -21.71 6.63 10.94
N PRO A 310 -22.23 6.51 9.71
CA PRO A 310 -22.03 7.51 8.66
C PRO A 310 -22.49 8.91 9.08
N GLU A 311 -23.47 9.02 9.98
CA GLU A 311 -23.98 10.29 10.51
C GLU A 311 -22.96 11.10 11.33
N LYS A 312 -21.82 10.50 11.70
CA LYS A 312 -20.75 11.14 12.48
C LYS A 312 -19.56 11.58 11.63
N CYS A 313 -19.59 11.34 10.32
CA CYS A 313 -18.52 11.66 9.40
C CYS A 313 -19.04 12.61 8.32
N TYR A 314 -18.13 13.36 7.70
CA TYR A 314 -18.43 13.90 6.38
C TYR A 314 -18.50 12.74 5.36
N GLU A 315 -19.32 12.88 4.32
CA GLU A 315 -19.54 11.80 3.34
C GLU A 315 -18.22 11.33 2.69
N SER A 316 -17.40 12.29 2.25
CA SER A 316 -16.08 12.06 1.66
C SER A 316 -15.11 11.32 2.59
N GLU A 317 -15.13 11.67 3.87
CA GLU A 317 -14.34 11.05 4.93
C GLU A 317 -14.84 9.63 5.26
N TRP A 318 -16.16 9.42 5.26
CA TRP A 318 -16.75 8.12 5.55
C TRP A 318 -16.41 7.09 4.46
N GLU A 319 -16.47 7.47 3.18
CA GLU A 319 -16.09 6.60 2.07
C GLU A 319 -14.63 6.15 2.16
N GLU A 320 -13.74 7.07 2.53
CA GLU A 320 -12.33 6.81 2.78
C GLU A 320 -12.14 5.79 3.92
N TYR A 321 -12.83 6.00 5.05
CA TYR A 321 -12.80 5.06 6.18
C TYR A 321 -13.33 3.68 5.82
N VAL A 322 -14.41 3.58 5.04
CA VAL A 322 -14.96 2.30 4.57
C VAL A 322 -13.96 1.57 3.68
N LEU A 323 -13.27 2.28 2.80
CA LEU A 323 -12.24 1.72 1.93
C LEU A 323 -11.06 1.18 2.75
N PHE A 324 -10.51 1.97 3.67
CA PHE A 324 -9.39 1.58 4.53
C PHE A 324 -9.76 0.42 5.45
N ASP A 325 -10.93 0.46 6.09
CA ASP A 325 -11.42 -0.61 6.96
C ASP A 325 -11.50 -1.96 6.22
N LYS A 326 -12.24 -2.00 5.11
CA LYS A 326 -12.42 -3.24 4.33
C LYS A 326 -11.09 -3.76 3.76
N SER A 327 -10.24 -2.87 3.26
CA SER A 327 -8.93 -3.26 2.70
C SER A 327 -7.95 -3.75 3.76
N LEU A 328 -7.87 -3.09 4.92
CA LEU A 328 -7.04 -3.52 6.04
C LEU A 328 -7.51 -4.86 6.61
N MET A 329 -8.83 -5.06 6.73
CA MET A 329 -9.37 -6.33 7.18
C MET A 329 -8.90 -7.50 6.33
N ILE A 330 -8.94 -7.39 4.99
CA ILE A 330 -8.47 -8.48 4.12
C ILE A 330 -6.94 -8.58 4.09
N ILE A 331 -6.22 -7.45 4.09
CA ILE A 331 -4.74 -7.43 4.08
C ILE A 331 -4.17 -8.09 5.33
N VAL A 332 -4.60 -7.67 6.52
CA VAL A 332 -4.06 -8.17 7.79
C VAL A 332 -4.47 -9.63 8.02
N ASN A 333 -5.70 -10.02 7.67
CA ASN A 333 -6.10 -11.42 7.65
C ASN A 333 -5.22 -12.26 6.70
N ALA A 334 -4.89 -11.74 5.51
CA ALA A 334 -3.99 -12.41 4.58
C ALA A 334 -2.57 -12.55 5.17
N LEU A 335 -2.03 -11.51 5.79
CA LEU A 335 -0.71 -11.56 6.45
C LEU A 335 -0.68 -12.59 7.59
N CYS A 336 -1.75 -12.66 8.39
CA CYS A 336 -1.92 -13.69 9.42
C CYS A 336 -1.95 -15.10 8.82
N TYR A 337 -2.66 -15.28 7.70
CA TYR A 337 -2.70 -16.54 6.96
C TYR A 337 -1.31 -16.99 6.49
N LEU A 338 -0.50 -16.07 5.96
CA LEU A 338 0.88 -16.38 5.53
C LEU A 338 1.78 -16.82 6.69
N ASN A 339 1.46 -16.44 7.93
CA ASN A 339 2.19 -16.86 9.14
C ASN A 339 1.64 -18.16 9.74
N PHE A 340 0.45 -18.59 9.33
CA PHE A 340 -0.23 -19.75 9.88
C PHE A 340 0.12 -21.04 9.14
N VAL A 341 0.20 -21.01 7.80
CA VAL A 341 0.27 -22.22 6.98
C VAL A 341 1.32 -22.10 5.88
N ASP A 342 2.38 -22.88 6.01
CA ASP A 342 3.38 -23.07 4.95
C ASP A 342 2.97 -24.15 3.93
N ASP A 343 2.10 -25.09 4.30
CA ASP A 343 1.80 -26.30 3.52
C ASP A 343 0.58 -26.19 2.58
N ASP A 344 -0.07 -25.02 2.53
CA ASP A 344 -1.10 -24.61 1.56
C ASP A 344 -0.63 -23.46 0.64
N ILE A 345 0.68 -23.35 0.43
CA ILE A 345 1.25 -22.37 -0.49
C ILE A 345 1.93 -23.12 -1.65
N GLU A 346 1.30 -23.08 -2.82
CA GLU A 346 1.86 -23.66 -4.04
C GLU A 346 2.63 -22.60 -4.84
N ILE A 347 3.91 -22.85 -5.15
CA ILE A 347 4.77 -21.86 -5.82
C ILE A 347 4.90 -22.15 -7.32
N SER A 348 4.72 -21.10 -8.13
CA SER A 348 5.03 -21.05 -9.56
C SER A 348 5.74 -19.73 -9.89
N THR A 349 6.13 -19.52 -11.15
CA THR A 349 6.73 -18.27 -11.60
C THR A 349 6.11 -17.82 -12.92
N THR A 350 6.26 -16.53 -13.25
CA THR A 350 5.79 -15.98 -14.53
C THR A 350 6.59 -16.45 -15.75
N ASN A 351 7.60 -17.31 -15.55
CA ASN A 351 8.43 -17.90 -16.58
C ASN A 351 8.56 -19.42 -16.38
N GLU A 352 8.09 -20.22 -17.32
CA GLU A 352 8.05 -21.69 -17.18
C GLU A 352 9.43 -22.32 -16.93
N GLN A 353 10.48 -21.80 -17.58
CA GLN A 353 11.85 -22.28 -17.35
C GLN A 353 12.33 -21.93 -15.94
N ALA A 354 12.01 -20.73 -15.46
CA ALA A 354 12.28 -20.36 -14.07
C ALA A 354 11.50 -21.24 -13.08
N THR A 355 10.26 -21.64 -13.41
CA THR A 355 9.47 -22.57 -12.57
C THR A 355 10.18 -23.93 -12.44
N GLN A 356 10.72 -24.46 -13.54
CA GLN A 356 11.48 -25.72 -13.50
C GLN A 356 12.74 -25.58 -12.64
N LEU A 357 13.48 -24.47 -12.79
CA LEU A 357 14.70 -24.19 -12.02
C LEU A 357 14.41 -23.97 -10.52
N GLU A 358 13.32 -23.31 -10.15
CA GLU A 358 12.90 -23.15 -8.74
C GLU A 358 12.52 -24.51 -8.11
N LYS A 359 11.81 -25.38 -8.87
CA LYS A 359 11.52 -26.76 -8.44
C LYS A 359 12.78 -27.61 -8.30
N GLU A 360 13.79 -27.40 -9.15
CA GLU A 360 15.09 -28.05 -9.02
C GLU A 360 15.83 -27.52 -7.78
N LEU A 361 15.80 -26.20 -7.56
CA LEU A 361 16.46 -25.52 -6.44
C LEU A 361 15.91 -25.99 -5.09
N SER A 362 14.60 -26.14 -4.95
CA SER A 362 13.97 -26.59 -3.70
C SER A 362 14.36 -28.02 -3.30
N LYS A 363 14.61 -28.89 -4.29
CA LYS A 363 15.04 -30.29 -4.08
C LYS A 363 16.56 -30.43 -3.89
N THR A 364 17.34 -29.45 -4.35
CA THR A 364 18.80 -29.53 -4.37
C THR A 364 19.41 -29.17 -3.02
N LYS A 365 20.06 -30.15 -2.38
CA LYS A 365 20.74 -29.98 -1.07
C LYS A 365 22.18 -29.46 -1.18
N LYS A 366 22.91 -29.77 -2.25
CA LYS A 366 24.34 -29.44 -2.39
C LYS A 366 24.56 -27.97 -2.75
N HIS A 367 25.29 -27.24 -1.90
CA HIS A 367 25.55 -25.80 -2.03
C HIS A 367 26.01 -25.37 -3.44
N GLN A 368 27.06 -26.00 -3.98
CA GLN A 368 27.59 -25.64 -5.31
C GLN A 368 26.57 -25.78 -6.45
N GLN A 369 25.69 -26.79 -6.38
CA GLN A 369 24.64 -26.98 -7.40
C GLN A 369 23.55 -25.91 -7.24
N ARG A 370 23.16 -25.58 -6.00
CA ARG A 370 22.24 -24.48 -5.72
C ARG A 370 22.75 -23.16 -6.30
N THR A 371 24.02 -22.82 -6.09
CA THR A 371 24.63 -21.59 -6.66
C THR A 371 24.51 -21.55 -8.18
N LYS A 372 24.80 -22.66 -8.87
CA LYS A 372 24.66 -22.73 -10.33
C LYS A 372 23.22 -22.53 -10.80
N ILE A 373 22.23 -23.08 -10.08
CA ILE A 373 20.82 -22.90 -10.41
C ILE A 373 20.41 -21.44 -10.17
N ILE A 374 20.84 -20.83 -9.06
CA ILE A 374 20.61 -19.42 -8.76
C ILE A 374 21.20 -18.51 -9.86
N ASP A 375 22.41 -18.79 -10.34
CA ASP A 375 23.03 -18.01 -11.42
C ASP A 375 22.31 -18.18 -12.77
N LYS A 376 21.67 -19.34 -13.01
CA LYS A 376 20.76 -19.50 -14.16
C LYS A 376 19.48 -18.67 -13.96
N LEU A 377 18.89 -18.70 -12.76
CA LEU A 377 17.68 -17.95 -12.43
C LEU A 377 17.88 -16.44 -12.61
N LYS A 378 19.05 -15.90 -12.24
CA LYS A 378 19.38 -14.46 -12.44
C LYS A 378 19.29 -13.99 -13.90
N LYS A 379 19.36 -14.90 -14.89
CA LYS A 379 19.24 -14.56 -16.31
C LYS A 379 17.80 -14.33 -16.76
N PHE A 380 16.83 -14.72 -15.95
CA PHE A 380 15.41 -14.58 -16.25
C PHE A 380 14.82 -13.43 -15.45
N SER A 381 13.99 -12.62 -16.11
CA SER A 381 13.05 -11.73 -15.42
C SER A 381 11.77 -12.51 -15.16
N TYR A 382 11.45 -12.74 -13.89
CA TYR A 382 10.24 -13.44 -13.47
C TYR A 382 9.81 -12.96 -12.07
N SER A 383 8.51 -13.11 -11.79
CA SER A 383 7.94 -12.98 -10.45
C SER A 383 7.59 -14.36 -9.92
N LYS A 384 7.68 -14.53 -8.60
CA LYS A 384 7.21 -15.73 -7.90
C LYS A 384 5.74 -15.56 -7.55
N ILE A 385 4.93 -16.56 -7.87
CA ILE A 385 3.51 -16.59 -7.55
C ILE A 385 3.28 -17.68 -6.52
N HIS A 386 2.80 -17.28 -5.35
CA HIS A 386 2.43 -18.09 -4.21
C HIS A 386 0.91 -18.23 -4.22
N PHE A 387 0.40 -19.36 -4.70
CA PHE A 387 -1.04 -19.64 -4.72
C PHE A 387 -1.48 -20.10 -3.33
N CYS A 388 -2.41 -19.35 -2.73
CA CYS A 388 -2.85 -19.50 -1.35
C CYS A 388 -4.30 -20.01 -1.28
N GLY A 389 -4.56 -21.01 -0.45
CA GLY A 389 -5.93 -21.44 -0.12
C GLY A 389 -6.49 -22.60 -0.96
N ASN A 390 -5.71 -23.12 -1.92
CA ASN A 390 -6.19 -24.17 -2.85
C ASN A 390 -6.32 -25.53 -2.16
N LYS A 391 -5.47 -25.85 -1.18
CA LYS A 391 -5.56 -27.07 -0.36
C LYS A 391 -6.70 -26.93 0.64
N ILE A 392 -6.85 -25.78 1.31
CA ILE A 392 -7.98 -25.54 2.23
C ILE A 392 -9.31 -25.70 1.49
N GLU A 393 -9.45 -25.18 0.27
CA GLU A 393 -10.64 -25.38 -0.54
C GLU A 393 -10.93 -26.87 -0.82
N ARG A 394 -9.88 -27.65 -1.13
CA ARG A 394 -10.00 -29.09 -1.36
C ARG A 394 -10.42 -29.84 -0.09
N GLU A 395 -9.82 -29.52 1.06
CA GLU A 395 -10.15 -30.12 2.36
C GLU A 395 -11.59 -29.81 2.79
N PHE A 396 -12.06 -28.58 2.55
CA PHE A 396 -13.41 -28.15 2.91
C PHE A 396 -14.52 -28.83 2.10
N LYS A 397 -14.21 -29.38 0.92
CA LYS A 397 -15.16 -30.14 0.09
C LYS A 397 -15.34 -31.60 0.55
N ILE A 398 -14.56 -32.09 1.53
CA ILE A 398 -14.50 -33.52 1.92
C ILE A 398 -15.30 -33.85 3.20
N THR A 399 -15.69 -32.87 4.03
CA THR A 399 -16.30 -33.11 5.35
C THR A 399 -17.79 -32.78 5.40
N ASP A 400 -18.64 -33.79 5.64
CA ASP A 400 -20.07 -33.63 5.97
C ASP A 400 -20.52 -34.74 6.94
N THR A 401 -20.87 -34.39 8.19
CA THR A 401 -21.46 -35.32 9.19
C THR A 401 -22.37 -34.54 10.15
N GLY A 402 -23.64 -34.97 10.27
CA GLY A 402 -24.75 -34.21 10.86
C GLY A 402 -25.03 -34.35 12.37
N ILE A 403 -26.06 -33.59 12.79
CA ILE A 403 -27.01 -33.59 13.97
C ILE A 403 -27.84 -32.27 13.85
N GLU A 404 -28.91 -31.95 14.63
CA GLU A 404 -30.09 -31.00 14.42
C GLU A 404 -30.17 -29.60 15.15
N VAL A 405 -30.40 -28.47 14.41
CA VAL A 405 -30.45 -26.97 14.58
C VAL A 405 -30.42 -26.34 13.13
N GLU A 406 -30.49 -25.02 12.91
CA GLU A 406 -30.49 -24.34 11.59
C GLU A 406 -29.10 -23.84 11.11
N PRO A 407 -28.87 -23.66 9.78
CA PRO A 407 -27.57 -23.26 9.25
C PRO A 407 -27.17 -21.81 9.55
N HIS A 408 -26.00 -21.60 10.15
CA HIS A 408 -25.45 -20.25 10.37
C HIS A 408 -23.94 -20.22 10.29
N TRP A 409 -23.38 -19.04 9.99
CA TRP A 409 -21.94 -18.81 10.04
C TRP A 409 -21.48 -18.57 11.47
N ARG A 410 -20.54 -19.40 11.92
CA ARG A 410 -19.71 -19.09 13.08
C ARG A 410 -18.46 -18.35 12.59
N ARG A 411 -18.25 -17.12 13.08
CA ARG A 411 -17.11 -16.28 12.69
C ARG A 411 -15.80 -16.96 13.06
N GLY A 412 -14.83 -16.87 12.15
CA GLY A 412 -13.46 -17.29 12.43
C GLY A 412 -12.74 -16.22 13.25
N HIS A 413 -11.65 -16.59 13.91
CA HIS A 413 -10.76 -15.63 14.55
C HIS A 413 -9.34 -16.15 14.63
N TRP A 414 -8.40 -15.22 14.72
CA TRP A 414 -7.02 -15.55 15.05
C TRP A 414 -6.84 -15.67 16.55
N ARG A 415 -6.06 -16.67 16.97
CA ARG A 415 -5.72 -16.86 18.39
C ARG A 415 -4.23 -17.00 18.53
N ASN A 416 -3.64 -16.20 19.42
CA ASN A 416 -2.25 -16.36 19.80
C ASN A 416 -2.14 -17.40 20.92
N GLN A 417 -1.70 -18.61 20.58
CA GLN A 417 -1.69 -19.76 21.49
C GLN A 417 -0.31 -19.91 22.16
N PRO A 418 -0.23 -19.83 23.50
CA PRO A 418 0.98 -20.21 24.24
C PRO A 418 1.38 -21.66 23.98
N PHE A 419 2.67 -21.90 23.73
CA PHE A 419 3.23 -23.25 23.54
C PHE A 419 4.69 -23.33 24.01
N GLY A 420 5.26 -24.55 23.98
CA GLY A 420 6.66 -24.80 24.33
C GLY A 420 6.90 -24.89 25.84
N THR A 421 8.18 -25.03 26.21
CA THR A 421 8.60 -25.20 27.61
C THR A 421 8.25 -23.95 28.42
N GLY A 422 7.46 -24.12 29.48
CA GLY A 422 7.01 -23.03 30.35
C GLY A 422 6.01 -22.07 29.69
N LEU A 423 5.41 -22.44 28.55
CA LEU A 423 4.47 -21.59 27.80
C LEU A 423 5.05 -20.21 27.44
N THR A 424 6.35 -20.15 27.19
CA THR A 424 7.06 -18.90 26.85
C THR A 424 6.97 -18.57 25.36
N SER A 425 6.74 -19.56 24.50
CA SER A 425 6.57 -19.36 23.06
C SER A 425 5.10 -19.11 22.69
N ARG A 426 4.89 -18.51 21.52
CA ARG A 426 3.59 -18.09 21.01
C ARG A 426 3.44 -18.53 19.56
N LYS A 427 2.32 -19.16 19.22
CA LYS A 427 2.00 -19.55 17.83
C LYS A 427 0.64 -18.99 17.43
N LEU A 428 0.59 -18.40 16.25
CA LEU A 428 -0.66 -17.93 15.67
C LEU A 428 -1.45 -19.15 15.15
N ILE A 429 -2.71 -19.27 15.55
CA ILE A 429 -3.62 -20.29 15.03
C ILE A 429 -4.86 -19.64 14.43
N TRP A 430 -5.31 -20.17 13.30
CA TRP A 430 -6.58 -19.78 12.70
C TRP A 430 -7.69 -20.70 13.17
N ILE A 431 -8.66 -20.17 13.91
CA ILE A 431 -9.93 -20.84 14.10
C ILE A 431 -10.79 -20.43 12.90
N LYS A 432 -10.79 -21.28 11.87
CA LYS A 432 -11.48 -21.03 10.60
C LYS A 432 -12.98 -20.76 10.82
N PRO A 433 -13.60 -19.87 10.04
CA PRO A 433 -15.05 -19.76 10.05
C PRO A 433 -15.65 -21.09 9.60
N THR A 434 -16.75 -21.47 10.25
CA THR A 434 -17.44 -22.73 9.95
C THR A 434 -18.91 -22.46 9.70
N ILE A 435 -19.44 -23.08 8.65
CA ILE A 435 -20.89 -23.18 8.50
C ILE A 435 -21.33 -24.28 9.44
N VAL A 436 -22.09 -23.91 10.45
CA VAL A 436 -22.82 -24.90 11.24
C VAL A 436 -23.94 -25.38 10.30
N ARG A 437 -23.93 -26.66 9.86
CA ARG A 437 -24.99 -27.37 9.07
C ARG A 437 -25.13 -27.04 7.58
N LYS A 438 -24.03 -27.24 6.85
CA LYS A 438 -23.94 -27.09 5.39
C LYS A 438 -24.88 -27.99 4.59
N ASP A 439 -25.36 -29.09 5.18
CA ASP A 439 -26.23 -30.12 4.59
C ASP A 439 -27.65 -29.64 4.24
N LYS A 440 -28.10 -28.49 4.78
CA LYS A 440 -29.44 -27.93 4.53
C LYS A 440 -29.48 -26.73 3.57
N GLY A 441 -28.37 -26.42 2.92
CA GLY A 441 -28.22 -25.30 1.97
C GLY A 441 -27.37 -24.15 2.54
N ASP A 442 -27.16 -23.12 1.71
CA ASP A 442 -26.49 -21.89 2.15
C ASP A 442 -27.41 -21.09 3.09
N PRO A 443 -26.89 -20.43 4.14
CA PRO A 443 -27.71 -19.65 5.07
C PRO A 443 -28.43 -18.50 4.34
N ASN A 444 -29.76 -18.48 4.43
CA ASN A 444 -30.61 -17.47 3.77
C ASN A 444 -30.45 -16.06 4.36
N ILE A 445 -30.04 -15.93 5.64
CA ILE A 445 -29.87 -14.66 6.37
C ILE A 445 -28.74 -14.84 7.41
N GLY A 446 -27.69 -14.02 7.31
CA GLY A 446 -26.47 -14.11 8.09
C GLY A 446 -26.59 -13.58 9.52
N HIS A 447 -27.05 -14.39 10.46
CA HIS A 447 -26.70 -14.15 11.87
C HIS A 447 -25.29 -14.67 12.11
N ILE A 448 -24.33 -13.74 12.15
CA ILE A 448 -22.95 -14.01 12.55
C ILE A 448 -22.89 -13.89 14.08
N TYR A 449 -22.58 -14.99 14.77
CA TYR A 449 -22.40 -14.97 16.22
C TYR A 449 -20.93 -14.69 16.57
N GLU A 450 -20.72 -13.77 17.51
CA GLU A 450 -19.43 -13.54 18.17
C GLU A 450 -19.14 -14.68 19.17
N VAL A 451 -17.86 -14.94 19.45
CA VAL A 451 -17.42 -15.93 20.45
C VAL A 451 -17.21 -15.26 21.80
#